data_AF-A0A2J7ZIX2-F1
#
_entry.id   AF-A0A2J7ZIX2-F1
#
_cell.length_a   1.000
_cell.length_b   1.000
_cell.length_c   1.000
_cell.angle_alpha   90.00
_cell.angle_beta   90.00
_cell.angle_gamma   90.00
#
_symmetry.space_group_name_H-M   'P 1'
#
loop_
_entity.id
_entity.type
_entity.pdbx_description
1 polymer ?
#
loop_
_entity_poly.entity_id
_entity_poly.type
_entity_poly.pdbx_seq_one_letter_code
_entity_poly.pdbx_strand_id
1 'polypeptide(L)'
;VAMQSTLAVALDTSLNQNLYVTGDTGMGGRLVTYGGVFTPDLALYRASSNNGAAQVGYSFKINDKDQLELVKYSFFDQSGTAVSKKVAVYGTSTIGALEVSDVVYEPSLITGSASTSTSSNGSNVFQGLGELLTVSQTGSMYSLNTLTLGTSNVNTNYALQVSGTTLSTQFRAESNVSSPSFLTTSDVRLKDLHGDITGPDALEAILGLSPLTYSWKTDASQKKHAGFTAQNIGAMMPLAVQVVPKGKIDDALHIDNTALIAYLVAAVKELAIMTVCSKKLKTL
;
A
#
# COMPACT_ATOMS: atom_id res chain seq x y z
N VAL A 1 40.39 -57.29 -16.83
CA VAL A 1 41.46 -56.72 -17.70
C VAL A 1 41.95 -55.44 -17.03
N ALA A 2 43.23 -55.35 -16.67
CA ALA A 2 43.81 -54.11 -16.16
C ALA A 2 44.51 -53.42 -17.34
N MET A 3 44.08 -52.19 -17.66
CA MET A 3 44.65 -51.39 -18.74
C MET A 3 45.46 -50.25 -18.12
N GLN A 4 46.67 -50.01 -18.63
CA GLN A 4 47.61 -49.07 -18.03
C GLN A 4 47.55 -47.66 -18.65
N SER A 5 46.79 -47.46 -19.73
CA SER A 5 46.72 -46.16 -20.41
C SER A 5 45.35 -45.89 -21.06
N THR A 6 45.10 -46.40 -22.26
CA THR A 6 43.98 -45.96 -23.11
C THR A 6 43.14 -47.14 -23.59
N LEU A 7 41.82 -47.04 -23.44
CA LEU A 7 40.86 -47.88 -24.12
C LEU A 7 40.29 -47.13 -25.32
N ALA A 8 40.61 -47.59 -26.54
CA ALA A 8 39.99 -47.09 -27.76
C ALA A 8 38.85 -48.04 -28.17
N VAL A 9 37.65 -47.49 -28.34
CA VAL A 9 36.48 -48.20 -28.84
C VAL A 9 36.04 -47.51 -30.14
N ALA A 10 35.98 -48.26 -31.23
CA ALA A 10 35.64 -47.71 -32.55
C ALA A 10 34.13 -47.66 -32.84
N LEU A 11 33.32 -48.41 -32.10
CA LEU A 11 31.87 -48.55 -32.27
C LEU A 11 31.20 -48.59 -30.88
N ASP A 12 30.33 -49.57 -30.64
CA ASP A 12 29.57 -49.69 -29.39
C ASP A 12 30.33 -50.50 -28.34
N THR A 13 30.18 -50.10 -27.08
CA THR A 13 30.55 -50.92 -25.93
C THR A 13 29.33 -51.05 -25.03
N SER A 14 28.98 -52.29 -24.66
CA SER A 14 27.98 -52.56 -23.64
C SER A 14 28.70 -52.97 -22.34
N LEU A 15 28.46 -52.22 -21.27
CA LEU A 15 29.02 -52.47 -19.94
C LEU A 15 27.93 -52.95 -18.96
N ASN A 16 27.01 -53.79 -19.43
CA ASN A 16 25.91 -54.37 -18.64
C ASN A 16 25.31 -53.35 -17.65
N GLN A 17 25.46 -53.58 -16.35
CA GLN A 17 24.87 -52.74 -15.30
C GLN A 17 25.85 -51.69 -14.75
N ASN A 18 27.15 -51.86 -14.95
CA ASN A 18 28.16 -51.16 -14.17
C ASN A 18 29.21 -50.51 -15.06
N LEU A 19 29.23 -49.18 -15.06
CA LEU A 19 30.35 -48.36 -15.48
C LEU A 19 30.71 -47.44 -14.31
N TYR A 20 31.92 -47.59 -13.77
CA TYR A 20 32.45 -46.74 -12.73
C TYR A 20 33.58 -45.90 -13.32
N VAL A 21 33.44 -44.58 -13.27
CA VAL A 21 34.48 -43.63 -13.70
C VAL A 21 34.92 -42.85 -12.46
N THR A 22 36.19 -42.98 -12.07
CA THR A 22 36.74 -42.37 -10.85
C THR A 22 37.30 -40.95 -11.09
N GLY A 23 36.69 -40.21 -12.00
CA GLY A 23 37.15 -38.89 -12.43
C GLY A 23 36.20 -38.30 -13.48
N ASP A 24 36.73 -37.44 -14.34
CA ASP A 24 35.91 -36.73 -15.32
C ASP A 24 35.47 -37.63 -16.47
N THR A 25 34.19 -37.53 -16.84
CA THR A 25 33.68 -38.08 -18.10
C THR A 25 33.51 -36.94 -19.09
N GLY A 26 34.44 -36.82 -20.04
CA GLY A 26 34.33 -35.92 -21.18
C GLY A 26 33.70 -36.62 -22.37
N MET A 27 32.56 -36.13 -22.86
CA MET A 27 31.96 -36.59 -24.12
C MET A 27 31.88 -35.41 -25.08
N GLY A 28 32.46 -35.54 -26.27
CA GLY A 28 32.35 -34.52 -27.33
C GLY A 28 30.96 -34.46 -27.98
N GLY A 29 30.06 -35.37 -27.60
CA GLY A 29 28.71 -35.52 -28.16
C GLY A 29 27.63 -35.54 -27.08
N ARG A 30 26.67 -36.46 -27.20
CA ARG A 30 25.49 -36.53 -26.33
C ARG A 30 25.66 -37.60 -25.24
N LEU A 31 25.41 -37.23 -23.99
CA LEU A 31 25.12 -38.18 -22.92
C LEU A 31 23.61 -38.46 -22.90
N VAL A 32 23.22 -39.73 -22.99
CA VAL A 32 21.83 -40.17 -22.85
C VAL A 32 21.77 -41.19 -21.72
N THR A 33 20.98 -40.89 -20.70
CA THR A 33 20.71 -41.82 -19.59
C THR A 33 19.28 -42.30 -19.68
N TYR A 34 19.09 -43.62 -19.60
CA TYR A 34 17.76 -44.23 -19.45
C TYR A 34 17.54 -44.49 -17.95
N GLY A 35 16.99 -43.50 -17.23
CA GLY A 35 16.81 -43.54 -15.77
C GLY A 35 17.11 -42.20 -15.10
N GLY A 36 17.34 -42.23 -13.79
CA GLY A 36 17.68 -41.05 -12.99
C GLY A 36 19.17 -40.68 -13.03
N VAL A 37 19.47 -39.40 -12.87
CA VAL A 37 20.83 -38.88 -12.62
C VAL A 37 20.89 -38.46 -11.16
N PHE A 38 21.76 -39.11 -10.38
CA PHE A 38 21.98 -38.81 -8.97
C PHE A 38 23.30 -38.05 -8.81
N THR A 39 23.22 -36.76 -8.59
CA THR A 39 24.37 -35.87 -8.39
C THR A 39 24.01 -34.83 -7.33
N PRO A 40 24.95 -34.41 -6.48
CA PRO A 40 24.71 -33.31 -5.53
C PRO A 40 24.41 -31.99 -6.27
N ASP A 41 25.08 -31.78 -7.40
CA ASP A 41 24.93 -30.60 -8.25
C ASP A 41 24.82 -31.02 -9.73
N LEU A 42 23.79 -30.53 -10.42
CA LEU A 42 23.67 -30.65 -11.88
C LEU A 42 23.66 -29.25 -12.48
N ALA A 43 24.74 -28.89 -13.18
CA ALA A 43 24.81 -27.65 -13.96
C ALA A 43 24.64 -27.94 -15.46
N LEU A 44 23.63 -27.33 -16.06
CA LEU A 44 23.36 -27.38 -17.50
C LEU A 44 23.60 -26.01 -18.09
N TYR A 45 24.62 -25.86 -18.94
CA TYR A 45 24.94 -24.59 -19.59
C TYR A 45 25.01 -24.75 -21.10
N ARG A 46 24.65 -23.68 -21.80
CA ARG A 46 24.92 -23.53 -23.23
C ARG A 46 25.95 -22.43 -23.41
N ALA A 47 27.07 -22.75 -24.06
CA ALA A 47 28.00 -21.72 -24.53
C ALA A 47 27.30 -20.88 -25.61
N SER A 48 27.16 -19.58 -25.38
CA SER A 48 26.42 -18.67 -26.27
C SER A 48 27.29 -17.63 -26.98
N SER A 49 28.62 -17.78 -27.00
CA SER A 49 29.47 -17.02 -27.93
C SER A 49 30.82 -17.71 -28.18
N ASN A 50 31.42 -17.41 -29.34
CA ASN A 50 32.70 -17.95 -29.84
C ASN A 50 33.94 -17.63 -28.98
N ASN A 51 33.78 -17.12 -27.75
CA ASN A 51 34.89 -16.73 -26.86
C ASN A 51 34.67 -17.06 -25.37
N GLY A 52 33.79 -18.02 -25.05
CA GLY A 52 33.71 -18.63 -23.70
C GLY A 52 33.13 -17.77 -22.56
N ALA A 53 32.95 -16.46 -22.76
CA ALA A 53 32.54 -15.52 -21.70
C ALA A 53 31.01 -15.46 -21.45
N ALA A 54 30.18 -15.88 -22.40
CA ALA A 54 28.74 -15.90 -22.26
C ALA A 54 28.22 -17.34 -22.16
N GLN A 55 27.99 -17.81 -20.93
CA GLN A 55 27.28 -19.06 -20.66
C GLN A 55 25.95 -18.71 -20.01
N VAL A 56 24.84 -19.19 -20.60
CA VAL A 56 23.54 -19.19 -19.93
C VAL A 56 23.26 -20.62 -19.52
N GLY A 57 22.97 -20.82 -18.24
CA GLY A 57 22.74 -22.15 -17.70
C GLY A 57 21.84 -22.15 -16.48
N TYR A 58 21.42 -23.35 -16.12
CA TYR A 58 20.66 -23.64 -14.91
C TYR A 58 21.45 -24.64 -14.06
N SER A 59 21.54 -24.40 -12.75
CA SER A 59 21.91 -25.47 -11.81
C SER A 59 20.69 -25.94 -11.04
N PHE A 60 20.67 -27.24 -10.78
CA PHE A 60 19.84 -27.90 -9.81
C PHE A 60 20.78 -28.35 -8.70
N LYS A 61 20.59 -27.84 -7.48
CA LYS A 61 21.44 -28.16 -6.33
C LYS A 61 20.61 -28.37 -5.07
N ILE A 62 21.17 -29.11 -4.12
CA ILE A 62 20.69 -29.12 -2.75
C ILE A 62 21.48 -28.07 -1.97
N ASN A 63 20.79 -27.12 -1.35
CA ASN A 63 21.45 -26.06 -0.59
C ASN A 63 21.79 -26.50 0.85
N ASP A 64 22.45 -25.63 1.62
CA ASP A 64 22.87 -25.88 3.02
C ASP A 64 21.70 -26.12 4.01
N LYS A 65 20.45 -26.10 3.52
CA LYS A 65 19.22 -26.34 4.29
C LYS A 65 18.43 -27.55 3.75
N ASP A 66 19.06 -28.41 2.95
CA ASP A 66 18.46 -29.61 2.34
C ASP A 66 17.32 -29.31 1.35
N GLN A 67 17.34 -28.14 0.70
CA GLN A 67 16.29 -27.71 -0.24
C GLN A 67 16.76 -27.80 -1.69
N LEU A 68 15.85 -28.15 -2.61
CA LEU A 68 16.13 -28.07 -4.05
C LEU A 68 16.12 -26.60 -4.49
N GLU A 69 17.27 -26.10 -4.93
CA GLU A 69 17.44 -24.74 -5.45
C GLU A 69 17.69 -24.78 -6.97
N LEU A 70 16.84 -24.09 -7.75
CA LEU A 70 17.06 -23.84 -9.17
C LEU A 70 17.69 -22.47 -9.35
N VAL A 71 18.92 -22.41 -9.87
CA VAL A 71 19.66 -21.16 -10.09
C VAL A 71 19.89 -20.96 -11.57
N LYS A 72 19.56 -19.77 -12.08
CA LYS A 72 19.98 -19.34 -13.42
C LYS A 72 21.28 -18.57 -13.31
N TYR A 73 22.28 -18.97 -14.09
CA TYR A 73 23.51 -18.18 -14.29
C TYR A 73 23.37 -17.38 -15.58
N SER A 74 23.69 -16.10 -15.50
CA SER A 74 23.72 -15.20 -16.66
C SER A 74 25.02 -14.42 -16.61
N PHE A 75 26.03 -14.90 -17.36
CA PHE A 75 27.28 -14.20 -17.70
C PHE A 75 28.36 -14.07 -16.61
N PHE A 76 29.61 -14.05 -17.09
CA PHE A 76 30.69 -13.28 -16.51
C PHE A 76 30.61 -11.87 -17.12
N ASP A 77 30.60 -10.80 -16.32
CA ASP A 77 30.74 -9.45 -16.86
C ASP A 77 32.13 -9.26 -17.52
N GLN A 78 32.38 -8.11 -18.17
CA GLN A 78 33.68 -7.83 -18.81
C GLN A 78 34.87 -7.86 -17.84
N SER A 79 34.60 -7.92 -16.53
CA SER A 79 35.54 -8.05 -15.42
C SER A 79 35.68 -9.47 -14.87
N GLY A 80 34.97 -10.46 -15.41
CA GLY A 80 35.06 -11.85 -14.98
C GLY A 80 34.16 -12.20 -13.77
N THR A 81 33.19 -11.37 -13.42
CA THR A 81 32.30 -11.61 -12.26
C THR A 81 31.05 -12.38 -12.69
N ALA A 82 30.82 -13.56 -12.10
CA ALA A 82 29.64 -14.38 -12.36
C ALA A 82 28.37 -13.76 -11.74
N VAL A 83 27.32 -13.54 -12.55
CA VAL A 83 26.01 -13.12 -12.05
C VAL A 83 25.06 -14.32 -12.02
N SER A 84 24.50 -14.61 -10.84
CA SER A 84 23.54 -15.69 -10.63
C SER A 84 22.22 -15.14 -10.09
N LYS A 85 21.11 -15.79 -10.43
CA LYS A 85 19.78 -15.47 -9.93
C LYS A 85 19.07 -16.76 -9.51
N LYS A 86 18.61 -16.80 -8.26
CA LYS A 86 17.74 -17.88 -7.77
C LYS A 86 16.38 -17.78 -8.47
N VAL A 87 15.89 -18.88 -9.01
CA VAL A 87 14.63 -18.95 -9.78
C VAL A 87 13.52 -19.60 -8.96
N ALA A 88 13.86 -20.63 -8.18
CA ALA A 88 12.92 -21.31 -7.28
C ALA A 88 13.68 -22.05 -6.17
N VAL A 89 13.04 -22.21 -5.02
CA VAL A 89 13.49 -23.05 -3.91
C VAL A 89 12.33 -23.94 -3.48
N TYR A 90 12.55 -25.25 -3.40
CA TYR A 90 11.54 -26.24 -3.04
C TYR A 90 11.96 -27.00 -1.78
N GLY A 91 10.98 -27.33 -0.93
CA GLY A 91 11.20 -28.14 0.29
C GLY A 91 11.47 -27.30 1.54
N THR A 92 10.71 -26.21 1.75
CA THR A 92 10.92 -25.30 2.89
C THR A 92 10.49 -25.85 4.25
N SER A 93 9.90 -27.05 4.30
CA SER A 93 9.48 -27.74 5.52
C SER A 93 10.11 -29.13 5.63
N THR A 94 10.29 -29.60 6.86
CA THR A 94 10.81 -30.93 7.19
C THR A 94 9.88 -32.00 6.59
N ILE A 95 10.43 -32.95 5.82
CA ILE A 95 9.70 -34.10 5.25
C ILE A 95 8.97 -34.85 6.38
N GLY A 96 7.64 -34.80 6.35
CA GLY A 96 6.74 -35.39 7.36
C GLY A 96 5.55 -36.07 6.68
N ALA A 97 4.88 -36.98 7.38
CA ALA A 97 3.90 -37.92 6.78
C ALA A 97 2.63 -37.30 6.13
N LEU A 98 2.51 -35.98 6.06
CA LEU A 98 1.38 -35.24 5.50
C LEU A 98 1.92 -34.06 4.67
N GLU A 99 2.27 -34.31 3.42
CA GLU A 99 2.94 -33.32 2.58
C GLU A 99 1.97 -32.46 1.77
N VAL A 100 2.14 -31.14 1.88
CA VAL A 100 1.65 -30.16 0.93
C VAL A 100 2.87 -29.55 0.26
N SER A 101 2.86 -29.44 -1.06
CA SER A 101 3.99 -28.89 -1.84
C SER A 101 4.28 -27.45 -1.43
N ASP A 102 5.37 -27.24 -0.70
CA ASP A 102 5.93 -25.93 -0.40
C ASP A 102 6.64 -25.37 -1.65
N VAL A 103 5.85 -24.84 -2.59
CA VAL A 103 6.39 -24.00 -3.66
C VAL A 103 6.59 -22.60 -3.09
N VAL A 104 7.76 -22.35 -2.48
CA VAL A 104 8.24 -20.97 -2.34
C VAL A 104 8.78 -20.56 -3.70
N TYR A 105 7.86 -20.10 -4.55
CA TYR A 105 8.22 -19.27 -5.68
C TYR A 105 8.90 -18.05 -5.07
N GLU A 106 10.23 -17.93 -5.16
CA GLU A 106 10.95 -16.68 -4.92
C GLU A 106 10.61 -15.78 -6.09
N PRO A 107 9.52 -15.00 -6.03
CA PRO A 107 9.07 -14.27 -7.18
C PRO A 107 10.03 -13.09 -7.26
N SER A 108 10.98 -13.13 -8.19
CA SER A 108 11.08 -11.90 -8.98
C SER A 108 9.74 -11.83 -9.71
N LEU A 109 8.81 -11.03 -9.19
CA LEU A 109 7.47 -10.82 -9.75
C LEU A 109 7.56 -10.72 -11.27
N ILE A 110 7.12 -11.75 -12.00
CA ILE A 110 6.90 -11.67 -13.45
C ILE A 110 5.71 -12.59 -13.79
N THR A 111 4.50 -12.13 -13.50
CA THR A 111 3.39 -12.31 -14.45
C THR A 111 3.49 -11.17 -15.45
N GLY A 112 4.08 -11.46 -16.62
CA GLY A 112 4.24 -10.49 -17.71
C GLY A 112 5.58 -9.75 -17.65
N SER A 113 6.35 -9.85 -18.73
CA SER A 113 7.64 -9.21 -18.93
C SER A 113 7.65 -7.73 -18.55
N ALA A 114 8.40 -7.35 -17.51
CA ALA A 114 8.84 -5.98 -17.30
C ALA A 114 10.22 -5.97 -16.64
N SER A 115 11.11 -5.13 -17.18
CA SER A 115 12.50 -4.96 -16.78
C SER A 115 12.62 -4.50 -15.33
N THR A 116 13.20 -5.35 -14.47
CA THR A 116 13.49 -5.02 -13.07
C THR A 116 14.77 -4.18 -12.98
N SER A 117 14.64 -2.88 -12.69
CA SER A 117 15.76 -2.09 -12.16
C SER A 117 15.67 -2.07 -10.62
N THR A 118 16.45 -2.91 -9.96
CA THR A 118 16.62 -2.86 -8.51
C THR A 118 17.48 -1.64 -8.15
N SER A 119 16.89 -0.62 -7.54
CA SER A 119 17.64 0.38 -6.78
C SER A 119 17.38 0.17 -5.28
N SER A 120 18.42 0.35 -4.49
CA SER A 120 18.47 0.23 -3.03
C SER A 120 17.59 1.29 -2.36
N ASN A 121 16.28 1.05 -2.34
CA ASN A 121 15.23 1.58 -1.47
C ASN A 121 13.91 1.08 -2.07
N GLY A 122 13.40 -0.04 -1.55
CA GLY A 122 12.36 -0.87 -2.18
C GLY A 122 11.07 -0.13 -2.55
N SER A 123 11.02 0.38 -3.78
CA SER A 123 9.82 0.88 -4.43
C SER A 123 9.53 -0.04 -5.62
N ASN A 124 8.52 -0.91 -5.49
CA ASN A 124 8.02 -1.68 -6.61
C ASN A 124 7.06 -0.80 -7.42
N VAL A 125 7.53 -0.27 -8.56
CA VAL A 125 6.71 0.55 -9.46
C VAL A 125 6.05 -0.37 -10.48
N PHE A 126 4.75 -0.60 -10.35
CA PHE A 126 3.96 -1.43 -11.26
C PHE A 126 3.23 -0.57 -12.29
N GLN A 127 3.67 -0.62 -13.55
CA GLN A 127 3.09 0.18 -14.64
C GLN A 127 2.24 -0.71 -15.56
N GLY A 128 1.02 -0.26 -15.92
CA GLY A 128 0.24 -0.83 -17.03
C GLY A 128 -0.59 -2.10 -16.73
N LEU A 129 -0.92 -2.38 -15.47
CA LEU A 129 -1.74 -3.53 -15.08
C LEU A 129 -3.23 -3.13 -14.92
N GLY A 130 -4.14 -3.96 -15.45
CA GLY A 130 -5.60 -3.76 -15.32
C GLY A 130 -6.12 -4.00 -13.89
N GLU A 131 -5.55 -4.98 -13.19
CA GLU A 131 -5.72 -5.20 -11.76
C GLU A 131 -4.33 -5.44 -11.15
N LEU A 132 -3.95 -4.65 -10.15
CA LEU A 132 -2.61 -4.71 -9.53
C LEU A 132 -2.53 -5.78 -8.43
N LEU A 133 -3.62 -6.00 -7.69
CA LEU A 133 -3.68 -6.90 -6.55
C LEU A 133 -5.14 -7.21 -6.19
N THR A 134 -5.59 -8.43 -6.46
CA THR A 134 -6.89 -8.95 -6.00
C THR A 134 -6.61 -10.01 -4.95
N VAL A 135 -6.86 -9.68 -3.68
CA VAL A 135 -6.77 -10.64 -2.58
C VAL A 135 -8.17 -10.95 -2.06
N SER A 136 -8.66 -12.16 -2.32
CA SER A 136 -9.89 -12.68 -1.74
C SER A 136 -9.53 -13.61 -0.58
N GLN A 137 -9.53 -13.09 0.64
CA GLN A 137 -9.26 -13.86 1.85
C GLN A 137 -10.18 -13.42 2.99
N THR A 138 -10.68 -14.37 3.78
CA THR A 138 -11.53 -14.11 4.95
C THR A 138 -10.65 -13.87 6.18
N GLY A 139 -10.69 -12.67 6.75
CA GLY A 139 -10.23 -12.41 8.13
C GLY A 139 -8.77 -11.97 8.34
N SER A 140 -8.02 -11.54 7.32
CA SER A 140 -6.68 -10.98 7.52
C SER A 140 -6.68 -9.45 7.65
N MET A 141 -5.92 -8.93 8.63
CA MET A 141 -5.62 -7.50 8.78
C MET A 141 -4.36 -7.13 7.99
N TYR A 142 -4.44 -6.14 7.11
CA TYR A 142 -3.27 -5.54 6.46
C TYR A 142 -2.84 -4.30 7.24
N SER A 143 -1.62 -4.30 7.78
CA SER A 143 -1.02 -3.14 8.42
C SER A 143 -0.08 -2.45 7.44
N LEU A 144 -0.43 -1.25 7.00
CA LEU A 144 0.39 -0.40 6.11
C LEU A 144 0.70 0.91 6.84
N ASN A 145 1.92 1.44 6.66
CA ASN A 145 2.26 2.77 7.16
C ASN A 145 1.55 3.88 6.38
N THR A 146 1.43 3.71 5.06
CA THR A 146 0.66 4.60 4.17
C THR A 146 -0.02 3.80 3.06
N LEU A 147 -1.21 4.25 2.66
CA LEU A 147 -1.89 3.82 1.44
C LEU A 147 -2.15 5.07 0.59
N THR A 148 -1.54 5.14 -0.59
CA THR A 148 -1.72 6.25 -1.54
C THR A 148 -2.44 5.75 -2.78
N LEU A 149 -3.56 6.39 -3.13
CA LEU A 149 -4.30 6.09 -4.36
C LEU A 149 -4.14 7.25 -5.35
N GLY A 150 -3.42 6.99 -6.44
CA GLY A 150 -3.15 7.98 -7.49
C GLY A 150 -2.04 8.96 -7.14
N THR A 151 -1.10 9.15 -8.08
CA THR A 151 0.05 10.06 -7.88
C THR A 151 0.48 10.78 -9.17
N SER A 152 -0.38 10.87 -10.19
CA SER A 152 -0.02 11.55 -11.44
C SER A 152 -1.10 12.49 -11.96
N ASN A 153 -0.64 13.49 -12.70
CA ASN A 153 -1.32 14.72 -13.10
C ASN A 153 -2.42 14.52 -14.16
N VAL A 154 -2.97 13.32 -14.27
CA VAL A 154 -4.04 12.97 -15.21
C VAL A 154 -5.33 12.72 -14.45
N ASN A 155 -6.33 13.56 -14.74
CA ASN A 155 -7.70 13.54 -14.21
C ASN A 155 -8.31 12.12 -14.23
N THR A 156 -8.08 11.35 -13.19
CA THR A 156 -8.63 10.02 -13.00
C THR A 156 -9.20 9.93 -11.58
N ASN A 157 -10.43 9.44 -11.49
CA ASN A 157 -11.13 9.26 -10.22
C ASN A 157 -10.55 8.04 -9.50
N TYR A 158 -9.52 8.25 -8.68
CA TYR A 158 -9.03 7.20 -7.78
C TYR A 158 -10.02 7.04 -6.62
N ALA A 159 -10.70 5.89 -6.55
CA ALA A 159 -11.67 5.61 -5.50
C ALA A 159 -11.08 4.67 -4.45
N LEU A 160 -11.13 5.07 -3.18
CA LEU A 160 -11.07 4.14 -2.06
C LEU A 160 -12.50 3.71 -1.73
N GLN A 161 -12.87 2.48 -2.08
CA GLN A 161 -14.15 1.91 -1.66
C GLN A 161 -13.95 1.05 -0.42
N VAL A 162 -14.63 1.42 0.67
CA VAL A 162 -14.67 0.63 1.91
C VAL A 162 -16.08 0.08 2.08
N SER A 163 -16.23 -1.23 1.96
CA SER A 163 -17.49 -1.91 2.32
C SER A 163 -17.46 -2.18 3.82
N GLY A 164 -18.01 -1.26 4.61
CA GLY A 164 -18.02 -1.35 6.07
C GLY A 164 -17.66 -0.02 6.73
N THR A 165 -16.98 -0.10 7.88
CA THR A 165 -16.64 1.06 8.71
C THR A 165 -15.18 1.44 8.55
N THR A 166 -14.92 2.74 8.36
CA THR A 166 -13.59 3.32 8.49
C THR A 166 -13.43 3.83 9.92
N LEU A 167 -12.52 3.23 10.69
CA LEU A 167 -12.10 3.77 11.99
C LEU A 167 -10.88 4.67 11.77
N SER A 168 -11.01 5.95 12.09
CA SER A 168 -9.91 6.91 12.03
C SER A 168 -10.00 7.91 13.16
N THR A 169 -8.86 8.33 13.68
CA THR A 169 -8.75 9.45 14.63
C THR A 169 -8.93 10.80 13.94
N GLN A 170 -8.63 10.89 12.64
CA GLN A 170 -8.81 12.09 11.84
C GLN A 170 -9.21 11.74 10.39
N PHE A 171 -10.20 12.46 9.85
CA PHE A 171 -10.54 12.42 8.43
C PHE A 171 -10.40 13.83 7.85
N ARG A 172 -9.51 14.01 6.87
CA ARG A 172 -9.29 15.30 6.22
C ARG A 172 -9.62 15.19 4.74
N ALA A 173 -10.57 16.01 4.29
CA ALA A 173 -10.92 16.19 2.88
C ALA A 173 -10.62 17.64 2.47
N GLU A 174 -10.00 17.83 1.31
CA GLU A 174 -9.65 19.16 0.80
C GLU A 174 -10.80 19.85 0.04
N SER A 175 -11.83 19.09 -0.31
CA SER A 175 -12.99 19.54 -1.06
C SER A 175 -14.28 19.04 -0.39
N ASN A 176 -15.28 18.68 -1.18
CA ASN A 176 -16.59 18.32 -0.68
C ASN A 176 -16.59 16.95 0.01
N VAL A 177 -17.31 16.87 1.13
CA VAL A 177 -17.74 15.61 1.75
C VAL A 177 -19.25 15.54 1.60
N SER A 178 -19.75 14.49 0.95
CA SER A 178 -21.18 14.25 0.79
C SER A 178 -21.58 13.02 1.62
N SER A 179 -22.54 13.20 2.51
CA SER A 179 -23.10 12.13 3.32
C SER A 179 -24.60 12.37 3.50
N PRO A 180 -25.43 11.31 3.53
CA PRO A 180 -26.84 11.44 3.89
C PRO A 180 -27.06 11.98 5.31
N SER A 181 -26.11 11.77 6.23
CA SER A 181 -26.17 12.30 7.60
C SER A 181 -24.80 12.38 8.27
N PHE A 182 -24.68 13.27 9.26
CA PHE A 182 -23.57 13.33 10.19
C PHE A 182 -24.12 13.13 11.61
N LEU A 183 -23.73 12.04 12.26
CA LEU A 183 -24.13 11.73 13.64
C LEU A 183 -22.93 11.95 14.54
N THR A 184 -23.08 12.80 15.55
CA THR A 184 -22.02 13.16 16.50
C THR A 184 -22.38 12.63 17.88
N THR A 185 -21.47 11.87 18.50
CA THR A 185 -21.63 11.43 19.89
C THR A 185 -21.64 12.64 20.82
N SER A 186 -22.72 12.80 21.60
CA SER A 186 -22.98 13.98 22.44
C SER A 186 -23.65 13.58 23.75
N ASP A 187 -23.29 12.42 24.30
CA ASP A 187 -23.88 11.85 25.53
C ASP A 187 -23.44 12.63 26.79
N VAL A 188 -24.36 12.87 27.72
CA VAL A 188 -24.10 13.61 28.98
C VAL A 188 -23.06 12.92 29.86
N ARG A 189 -22.94 11.59 29.79
CA ARG A 189 -21.95 10.81 30.54
C ARG A 189 -20.51 11.00 30.04
N LEU A 190 -20.35 11.62 28.88
CA LEU A 190 -19.06 11.91 28.25
C LEU A 190 -18.67 13.39 28.37
N LYS A 191 -19.38 14.17 29.20
CA LYS A 191 -19.20 15.61 29.31
C LYS A 191 -19.16 16.07 30.74
N ASP A 192 -18.21 16.96 31.02
CA ASP A 192 -18.24 17.80 32.21
C ASP A 192 -19.06 19.06 31.89
N LEU A 193 -20.09 19.33 32.69
CA LEU A 193 -21.01 20.44 32.47
C LEU A 193 -20.50 21.69 33.20
N HIS A 194 -20.29 22.79 32.46
CA HIS A 194 -19.71 24.03 32.98
C HIS A 194 -20.70 25.22 33.02
N GLY A 195 -22.01 24.92 33.07
CA GLY A 195 -23.07 25.92 33.07
C GLY A 195 -23.73 26.12 31.70
N ASP A 196 -24.76 26.94 31.67
CA ASP A 196 -25.55 27.23 30.47
C ASP A 196 -24.95 28.38 29.67
N ILE A 197 -25.16 28.35 28.35
CA ILE A 197 -24.97 29.55 27.51
C ILE A 197 -26.06 30.55 27.90
N THR A 198 -25.64 31.73 28.36
CA THR A 198 -26.51 32.84 28.74
C THR A 198 -27.28 33.34 27.51
N GLY A 199 -28.62 33.38 27.64
CA GLY A 199 -29.51 33.84 26.56
C GLY A 199 -29.20 35.25 26.05
N PRO A 200 -29.02 36.26 26.94
CA PRO A 200 -28.67 37.63 26.53
C PRO A 200 -27.35 37.71 25.76
N ASP A 201 -26.29 37.07 26.27
CA ASP A 201 -24.96 37.11 25.63
C ASP A 201 -24.98 36.36 24.29
N ALA A 202 -25.71 35.25 24.20
CA ALA A 202 -25.90 34.55 22.93
C ALA A 202 -26.67 35.38 21.91
N LEU A 203 -27.72 36.09 22.33
CA LEU A 203 -28.47 36.97 21.45
C LEU A 203 -27.62 38.14 20.96
N GLU A 204 -26.89 38.80 21.85
CA GLU A 204 -25.94 39.86 21.50
C GLU A 204 -24.88 39.36 20.51
N ALA A 205 -24.30 38.19 20.77
CA ALA A 205 -23.30 37.58 19.90
C ALA A 205 -23.85 37.27 18.50
N ILE A 206 -25.06 36.72 18.40
CA ILE A 206 -25.71 36.43 17.11
C ILE A 206 -26.06 37.72 16.35
N LEU A 207 -26.53 38.76 17.05
CA LEU A 207 -26.83 40.06 16.43
C LEU A 207 -25.56 40.81 15.98
N GLY A 208 -24.43 40.56 16.63
CA GLY A 208 -23.11 41.08 16.24
C GLY A 208 -22.47 40.38 15.02
N LEU A 209 -23.06 39.31 14.50
CA LEU A 209 -22.55 38.63 13.31
C LEU A 209 -22.76 39.45 12.04
N SER A 210 -21.76 39.41 11.16
CA SER A 210 -21.74 40.09 9.87
C SER A 210 -21.77 39.06 8.73
N PRO A 211 -22.97 38.63 8.28
CA PRO A 211 -23.08 37.73 7.15
C PRO A 211 -22.55 38.39 5.87
N LEU A 212 -21.90 37.61 5.02
CA LEU A 212 -21.31 38.09 3.77
C LEU A 212 -21.41 37.04 2.66
N THR A 213 -21.06 37.47 1.45
CA THR A 213 -20.83 36.56 0.33
C THR A 213 -19.34 36.52 0.00
N TYR A 214 -18.83 35.32 -0.28
CA TYR A 214 -17.42 35.12 -0.62
C TYR A 214 -17.25 34.10 -1.75
N SER A 215 -16.11 34.16 -2.41
CA SER A 215 -15.61 33.12 -3.31
C SER A 215 -14.29 32.59 -2.75
N TRP A 216 -13.94 31.34 -3.07
CA TRP A 216 -12.64 30.81 -2.70
C TRP A 216 -11.56 31.39 -3.63
N LYS A 217 -10.44 31.84 -3.05
CA LYS A 217 -9.29 32.35 -3.83
C LYS A 217 -8.72 31.29 -4.78
N THR A 218 -8.91 30.01 -4.47
CA THR A 218 -8.45 28.86 -5.27
C THR A 218 -9.47 28.42 -6.33
N ASP A 219 -10.70 28.92 -6.27
CA ASP A 219 -11.75 28.58 -7.23
C ASP A 219 -11.68 29.53 -8.43
N ALA A 220 -11.24 29.02 -9.58
CA ALA A 220 -11.18 29.79 -10.81
C ALA A 220 -12.56 30.27 -11.29
N SER A 221 -13.64 29.57 -10.92
CA SER A 221 -15.01 29.96 -11.29
C SER A 221 -15.56 31.13 -10.46
N GLN A 222 -14.87 31.50 -9.36
CA GLN A 222 -15.28 32.55 -8.45
C GLN A 222 -16.74 32.40 -7.99
N LYS A 223 -17.17 31.15 -7.76
CA LYS A 223 -18.53 30.87 -7.33
C LYS A 223 -18.80 31.58 -6.00
N LYS A 224 -19.95 32.27 -5.93
CA LYS A 224 -20.37 32.96 -4.71
C LYS A 224 -21.00 31.98 -3.73
N HIS A 225 -20.59 32.09 -2.48
CA HIS A 225 -21.10 31.37 -1.32
C HIS A 225 -21.58 32.39 -0.30
N ALA A 226 -22.71 32.13 0.36
CA ALA A 226 -23.13 32.88 1.53
C ALA A 226 -22.53 32.24 2.78
N GLY A 227 -22.09 33.06 3.74
CA GLY A 227 -21.55 32.57 5.00
C GLY A 227 -20.98 33.67 5.88
N PHE A 228 -20.01 33.29 6.70
CA PHE A 228 -19.36 34.14 7.68
C PHE A 228 -17.84 33.96 7.61
N THR A 229 -17.10 34.96 8.08
CA THR A 229 -15.68 34.78 8.39
C THR A 229 -15.52 34.20 9.78
N ALA A 230 -14.60 33.26 9.93
CA ALA A 230 -14.29 32.68 11.24
C ALA A 230 -13.74 33.73 12.21
N GLN A 231 -13.12 34.81 11.72
CA GLN A 231 -12.67 35.94 12.54
C GLN A 231 -13.84 36.68 13.21
N ASN A 232 -14.92 36.95 12.47
CA ASN A 232 -16.09 37.61 13.03
C ASN A 232 -16.83 36.70 14.00
N ILE A 233 -16.97 35.40 13.68
CA ILE A 233 -17.51 34.42 14.64
C ILE A 233 -16.64 34.36 15.89
N GLY A 234 -15.32 34.26 15.78
CA GLY A 234 -14.42 34.14 16.92
C GLY A 234 -14.41 35.37 17.83
N ALA A 235 -14.65 36.56 17.28
CA ALA A 235 -14.78 37.78 18.08
C ALA A 235 -16.05 37.80 18.95
N MET A 236 -17.15 37.20 18.49
CA MET A 236 -18.44 37.17 19.20
C MET A 236 -18.64 35.89 20.02
N MET A 237 -18.13 34.76 19.51
CA MET A 237 -18.31 33.40 20.01
C MET A 237 -16.99 32.62 19.89
N PRO A 238 -16.02 32.85 20.80
CA PRO A 238 -14.69 32.26 20.69
C PRO A 238 -14.69 30.73 20.75
N LEU A 239 -15.65 30.14 21.46
CA LEU A 239 -15.81 28.67 21.56
C LEU A 239 -16.33 28.02 20.28
N ALA A 240 -16.85 28.80 19.32
CA ALA A 240 -17.35 28.30 18.04
C ALA A 240 -16.27 28.32 16.94
N VAL A 241 -15.02 28.60 17.29
CA VAL A 241 -13.90 28.65 16.35
C VAL A 241 -12.73 27.82 16.86
N GLN A 242 -12.11 27.07 15.95
CA GLN A 242 -10.94 26.27 16.21
C GLN A 242 -9.78 26.74 15.33
N VAL A 243 -8.57 26.77 15.89
CA VAL A 243 -7.34 27.05 15.16
C VAL A 243 -6.79 25.73 14.62
N VAL A 244 -6.55 25.67 13.32
CA VAL A 244 -6.01 24.48 12.65
C VAL A 244 -5.00 24.85 11.57
N PRO A 245 -3.94 24.05 11.39
CA PRO A 245 -3.03 24.22 10.27
C PRO A 245 -3.71 23.93 8.91
N LYS A 246 -3.45 24.80 7.93
CA LYS A 246 -3.92 24.67 6.55
C LYS A 246 -2.87 25.13 5.54
N GLY A 247 -2.21 24.16 4.91
CA GLY A 247 -1.20 24.44 3.89
C GLY A 247 -0.01 25.16 4.49
N LYS A 248 0.25 26.41 4.06
CA LYS A 248 1.30 27.28 4.61
C LYS A 248 0.81 28.24 5.70
N ILE A 249 -0.44 28.09 6.15
CA ILE A 249 -1.05 28.91 7.20
C ILE A 249 -1.20 28.02 8.43
N ASP A 250 -0.40 28.29 9.47
CA ASP A 250 -0.37 27.45 10.66
C ASP A 250 -1.53 27.71 11.63
N ASP A 251 -2.20 28.86 11.48
CA ASP A 251 -3.22 29.40 12.38
C ASP A 251 -4.56 29.66 11.69
N ALA A 252 -4.91 28.85 10.68
CA ALA A 252 -6.18 29.03 9.99
C ALA A 252 -7.37 28.75 10.94
N LEU A 253 -8.40 29.59 10.85
CA LEU A 253 -9.59 29.48 11.70
C LEU A 253 -10.69 28.67 11.00
N HIS A 254 -11.20 27.66 11.69
CA HIS A 254 -12.34 26.83 11.27
C HIS A 254 -13.55 27.11 12.17
N ILE A 255 -14.75 27.07 11.59
CA ILE A 255 -16.01 27.28 12.32
C ILE A 255 -16.53 25.92 12.80
N ASP A 256 -16.82 25.81 14.09
CA ASP A 256 -17.55 24.67 14.65
C ASP A 256 -19.06 24.94 14.55
N ASN A 257 -19.69 24.32 13.55
CA ASN A 257 -21.13 24.45 13.33
C ASN A 257 -21.96 23.90 14.50
N THR A 258 -21.46 22.90 15.24
CA THR A 258 -22.17 22.34 16.39
C THR A 258 -22.26 23.36 17.53
N ALA A 259 -21.15 24.03 17.81
CA ALA A 259 -21.11 25.12 18.78
C ALA A 259 -21.99 26.29 18.34
N LEU A 260 -21.91 26.71 17.08
CA LEU A 260 -22.74 27.78 16.53
C LEU A 260 -24.25 27.51 16.71
N ILE A 261 -24.70 26.26 16.50
CA ILE A 261 -26.09 25.85 16.72
C ILE A 261 -26.51 26.04 18.20
N ALA A 262 -25.62 25.76 19.15
CA ALA A 262 -25.94 25.95 20.58
C ALA A 262 -26.21 27.42 20.93
N TYR A 263 -25.40 28.34 20.40
CA TYR A 263 -25.63 29.78 20.53
C TYR A 263 -26.94 30.22 19.88
N LEU A 264 -27.25 29.72 18.67
CA LEU A 264 -28.52 30.01 17.98
C LEU A 264 -29.73 29.58 18.83
N VAL A 265 -29.69 28.40 19.44
CA VAL A 265 -30.77 27.92 20.32
C VAL A 265 -30.92 28.81 21.55
N ALA A 266 -29.82 29.22 22.19
CA ALA A 266 -29.85 30.12 23.35
C ALA A 266 -30.43 31.49 22.98
N ALA A 267 -29.99 32.08 21.87
CA ALA A 267 -30.50 33.35 21.37
C ALA A 267 -32.00 33.30 21.05
N VAL A 268 -32.48 32.22 20.44
CA VAL A 268 -33.92 32.03 20.14
C VAL A 268 -34.75 31.93 21.42
N LYS A 269 -34.25 31.23 22.44
CA LYS A 269 -34.91 31.16 23.75
C LYS A 269 -35.03 32.54 24.39
N GLU A 270 -33.96 33.34 24.33
CA GLU A 270 -33.97 34.72 24.84
C GLU A 270 -34.99 35.60 24.11
N LEU A 271 -35.00 35.54 22.78
CA LEU A 271 -35.96 36.30 21.96
C LEU A 271 -37.41 35.95 22.31
N ALA A 272 -37.68 34.67 22.59
CA ALA A 272 -39.01 34.22 23.03
C ALA A 272 -39.41 34.83 24.39
N ILE A 273 -38.48 34.88 25.36
CA ILE A 273 -38.70 35.51 26.66
C ILE A 273 -39.02 36.99 26.49
N MET A 274 -38.20 37.73 25.74
CA MET A 274 -38.40 39.16 25.48
C MET A 274 -39.77 39.44 24.85
N THR A 275 -40.19 38.59 23.90
CA THR A 275 -41.48 38.72 23.21
C THR A 275 -42.66 38.52 24.17
N VAL A 276 -42.58 37.55 25.08
CA VAL A 276 -43.63 37.31 26.10
C VAL A 276 -43.72 38.49 27.07
N CYS A 277 -42.58 39.00 27.54
CA CYS A 277 -42.52 40.16 28.42
C CYS A 277 -43.12 41.41 27.75
N SER A 278 -42.79 41.66 26.49
CA SER A 278 -43.34 42.78 25.70
C SER A 278 -44.87 42.70 25.56
N LYS A 279 -45.43 41.51 25.34
CA LYS A 279 -46.90 41.31 25.25
C LYS A 279 -47.61 41.59 26.58
N LYS A 280 -47.03 41.14 27.70
CA LYS A 280 -47.58 41.44 29.04
C LYS A 280 -47.59 42.93 29.34
N LEU A 281 -46.55 43.66 28.93
CA LEU A 281 -46.48 45.11 29.09
C LEU A 281 -47.51 45.88 28.26
N LYS A 282 -47.96 45.33 27.11
CA LYS A 282 -48.99 45.95 26.27
C LYS A 282 -50.43 45.64 26.71
N THR A 283 -50.61 44.73 27.67
CA THR A 283 -51.93 44.33 28.20
C THR A 283 -52.22 44.90 29.59
N LEU A 284 -51.27 45.66 30.14
CA LEU A 284 -51.39 46.51 31.33
C LEU A 284 -51.63 47.96 30.89
#